data_AF-A0A350NMP0-F1
#
_entry.id   AF-A0A350NMP0-F1
#
_cell.length_a   1.000
_cell.length_b   1.000
_cell.length_c   1.000
_cell.angle_alpha   90.00
_cell.angle_beta   90.00
_cell.angle_gamma   90.00
#
_symmetry.space_group_name_H-M   'P 1'
#
loop_
_entity.id
_entity.type
_entity.pdbx_description
1 polymer ?
#
loop_
_entity_poly.entity_id
_entity_poly.type
_entity_poly.pdbx_seq_one_letter_code
_entity_poly.pdbx_strand_id
1 'polypeptide(L)'
;EADTNEAVVVRRLTSALKKILSERAINMSGIDASSNEVRIIRLPKLIVASYGVVSDTPEDDCWGKVGGLIKKYALDQESGFRYFGFGFSDDKGKYGYEMWVMVPEDLKVPEPFIRKEFPGGLFAALPANLSVIGERWDLLQDWIVNSEDFEVDSCPEKMRYCLEECLDYVTFHAKETPDARRQLDLLSPVRRISSGETMNGDCSGKPSSGKAEVMLELEPRRVALPDVTLAGCCFEQKAGALPWKKHVPWYRLAQAIYRTGPDFKARMIMGNYTFTLLCGHYGREEWTDRRTQSSSSRVQPSAQAQPARPFYLAGKEGTVAEVFVAVEISRPFESYPEELLEQVLPARDYLVFAAWIDPEIVTRKKLPSNKLYSAAAEYVAEHNCKVAANFCLEREYRADGQNVDRIELYVPLI
;
A
#
# COMPACT_ATOMS: atom_id res chain seq x y z
N GLU A 1 26.81 42.26 -33.38
CA GLU A 1 27.11 40.98 -32.70
C GLU A 1 26.28 40.73 -31.43
N ALA A 2 25.72 41.76 -30.76
CA ALA A 2 24.82 41.55 -29.62
C ALA A 2 23.43 40.99 -30.02
N ASP A 3 22.84 41.49 -31.10
CA ASP A 3 21.51 41.07 -31.61
C ASP A 3 21.45 39.59 -32.03
N THR A 4 22.55 39.07 -32.58
CA THR A 4 22.64 37.67 -33.01
C THR A 4 22.70 36.71 -31.82
N ASN A 5 23.19 37.15 -30.66
CA ASN A 5 23.27 36.31 -29.47
C ASN A 5 21.90 36.23 -28.76
N GLU A 6 21.17 37.35 -28.71
CA GLU A 6 19.82 37.42 -28.12
C GLU A 6 18.81 36.60 -28.94
N ALA A 7 18.85 36.69 -30.27
CA ALA A 7 18.01 35.88 -31.14
C ALA A 7 18.30 34.36 -31.02
N VAL A 8 19.56 33.97 -30.78
CA VAL A 8 19.95 32.58 -30.56
C VAL A 8 19.49 32.08 -29.19
N VAL A 9 19.58 32.91 -28.15
CA VAL A 9 19.08 32.59 -26.80
C VAL A 9 17.55 32.45 -26.81
N VAL A 10 16.83 33.38 -27.43
CA VAL A 10 15.37 33.31 -27.60
C VAL A 10 15.00 32.04 -28.37
N ARG A 11 15.67 31.72 -29.47
CA ARG A 11 15.40 30.50 -30.25
C ARG A 11 15.63 29.21 -29.46
N ARG A 12 16.66 29.18 -28.61
CA ARG A 12 16.92 28.04 -27.70
C ARG A 12 15.86 27.92 -26.61
N LEU A 13 15.44 29.04 -26.01
CA LEU A 13 14.35 29.09 -25.03
C LEU A 13 13.02 28.68 -25.65
N THR A 14 12.68 29.17 -26.85
CA THR A 14 11.47 28.76 -27.57
C THR A 14 11.51 27.28 -27.93
N SER A 15 12.68 26.74 -28.29
CA SER A 15 12.83 25.31 -28.56
C SER A 15 12.72 24.46 -27.29
N ALA A 16 13.24 24.93 -26.15
CA ALA A 16 13.10 24.26 -24.86
C ALA A 16 11.65 24.33 -24.35
N LEU A 17 10.97 25.47 -24.48
CA LEU A 17 9.55 25.63 -24.19
C LEU A 17 8.69 24.75 -25.09
N LYS A 18 8.94 24.72 -26.39
CA LYS A 18 8.26 23.79 -27.31
C LYS A 18 8.51 22.34 -26.94
N LYS A 19 9.71 21.99 -26.46
CA LYS A 19 10.02 20.64 -25.99
C LYS A 19 9.25 20.30 -24.70
N ILE A 20 9.23 21.18 -23.71
CA ILE A 20 8.46 21.03 -22.45
C ILE A 20 6.95 20.96 -22.74
N LEU A 21 6.44 21.79 -23.65
CA LEU A 21 5.04 21.76 -24.09
C LEU A 21 4.72 20.50 -24.90
N SER A 22 5.67 19.97 -25.70
CA SER A 22 5.52 18.70 -26.41
C SER A 22 5.60 17.48 -25.50
N GLU A 23 6.41 17.54 -24.43
CA GLU A 23 6.45 16.53 -23.37
C GLU A 23 5.16 16.54 -22.55
N ARG A 24 4.47 17.69 -22.45
CA ARG A 24 3.09 17.80 -21.94
C ARG A 24 2.02 17.30 -22.93
N ALA A 25 2.27 17.38 -24.23
CA ALA A 25 1.35 16.87 -25.26
C ALA A 25 1.37 15.34 -25.37
N ILE A 26 2.42 14.69 -24.88
CA ILE A 26 2.45 13.25 -24.64
C ILE A 26 1.64 13.00 -23.34
N ASN A 27 0.44 12.46 -23.49
CA ASN A 27 -0.50 12.00 -22.44
C ASN A 27 -1.49 13.02 -21.84
N MET A 28 -2.15 13.86 -22.64
CA MET A 28 -3.44 14.47 -22.24
C MET A 28 -4.68 13.73 -22.77
N SER A 29 -4.51 12.69 -23.59
CA SER A 29 -5.61 11.89 -24.16
C SER A 29 -5.66 10.45 -23.65
N GLY A 30 -5.06 10.15 -22.49
CA GLY A 30 -4.94 8.76 -22.03
C GLY A 30 -4.54 8.57 -20.57
N ILE A 31 -4.74 9.57 -19.69
CA ILE A 31 -4.62 9.30 -18.25
C ILE A 31 -5.90 8.58 -17.85
N ASP A 32 -5.85 7.26 -17.92
CA ASP A 32 -6.88 6.42 -17.32
C ASP A 32 -6.77 6.56 -15.80
N ALA A 33 -7.71 7.27 -15.20
CA ALA A 33 -7.74 7.44 -13.75
C ALA A 33 -8.03 6.14 -12.99
N SER A 34 -8.36 5.05 -13.70
CA SER A 34 -8.38 3.69 -13.17
C SER A 34 -7.04 2.95 -13.29
N SER A 35 -6.05 3.51 -14.01
CA SER A 35 -4.72 2.90 -14.15
C SER A 35 -4.00 2.82 -12.81
N ASN A 36 -3.49 1.64 -12.47
CA ASN A 36 -2.67 1.44 -11.28
C ASN A 36 -1.18 1.76 -11.53
N GLU A 37 -0.86 2.36 -12.68
CA GLU A 37 0.52 2.68 -13.05
C GLU A 37 1.03 3.91 -12.29
N VAL A 38 2.02 3.69 -11.42
CA VAL A 38 2.73 4.76 -10.72
C VAL A 38 3.80 5.35 -11.62
N ARG A 39 3.77 6.68 -11.79
CA ARG A 39 4.76 7.42 -12.58
C ARG A 39 5.78 8.07 -11.65
N ILE A 40 7.06 8.00 -12.00
CA ILE A 40 8.09 8.81 -11.33
C ILE A 40 8.22 10.14 -12.06
N ILE A 41 7.85 11.22 -11.39
CA ILE A 41 7.88 12.58 -11.95
C ILE A 41 8.85 13.46 -11.16
N ARG A 42 9.39 14.48 -11.83
CA ARG A 42 10.16 15.53 -11.16
C ARG A 42 9.38 16.83 -11.22
N LEU A 43 8.99 17.33 -10.06
CA LEU A 43 8.45 18.68 -9.94
C LEU A 43 9.60 19.70 -10.02
N PRO A 44 9.48 20.73 -10.87
CA PRO A 44 10.45 21.82 -10.89
C PRO A 44 10.31 22.66 -9.62
N LYS A 45 11.30 23.53 -9.40
CA LYS A 45 11.16 24.62 -8.46
C LYS A 45 10.00 25.53 -8.87
N LEU A 46 9.17 25.94 -7.92
CA LEU A 46 8.00 26.79 -8.15
C LEU A 46 7.94 27.91 -7.12
N ILE A 47 7.41 29.05 -7.52
CA ILE A 47 6.96 30.09 -6.60
C ILE A 47 5.45 29.95 -6.49
N VAL A 48 4.97 29.82 -5.26
CA VAL A 48 3.55 29.57 -4.99
C VAL A 48 2.99 30.60 -4.01
N ALA A 49 1.72 30.96 -4.22
CA ALA A 49 0.90 31.56 -3.18
C ALA A 49 0.23 30.44 -2.39
N SER A 50 0.42 30.45 -1.07
CA SER A 50 -0.05 29.44 -0.14
C SER A 50 -1.16 29.99 0.73
N TYR A 51 -2.23 29.22 0.91
CA TYR A 51 -3.28 29.49 1.89
C TYR A 51 -3.63 28.21 2.63
N GLY A 52 -3.45 28.24 3.95
CA GLY A 52 -3.76 27.12 4.84
C GLY A 52 -4.69 27.54 5.96
N VAL A 53 -5.62 26.66 6.30
CA VAL A 53 -6.63 26.92 7.32
C VAL A 53 -6.99 25.65 8.09
N VAL A 54 -7.30 25.83 9.37
CA VAL A 54 -7.91 24.83 10.25
C VAL A 54 -9.34 25.31 10.50
N SER A 55 -10.33 24.55 10.05
CA SER A 55 -11.75 24.86 10.21
C SER A 55 -12.57 23.58 10.18
N ASP A 56 -13.90 23.70 10.23
CA ASP A 56 -14.81 22.55 10.09
C ASP A 56 -14.88 22.05 8.62
N THR A 57 -14.48 22.89 7.66
CA THR A 57 -14.50 22.62 6.21
C THR A 57 -13.24 23.19 5.53
N PRO A 58 -12.03 22.75 5.94
CA PRO A 58 -10.80 23.44 5.56
C PRO A 58 -10.50 23.35 4.07
N GLU A 59 -10.89 22.27 3.41
CA GLU A 59 -10.76 22.12 1.96
C GLU A 59 -11.65 23.13 1.21
N ASP A 60 -12.94 23.25 1.58
CA ASP A 60 -13.88 24.22 0.99
C ASP A 60 -13.44 25.67 1.19
N ASP A 61 -12.94 25.98 2.39
CA ASP A 61 -12.42 27.31 2.71
C ASP A 61 -11.19 27.64 1.85
N CYS A 62 -10.27 26.68 1.70
CA CYS A 62 -9.11 26.81 0.82
C CYS A 62 -9.52 26.96 -0.65
N TRP A 63 -10.45 26.15 -1.15
CA TRP A 63 -10.95 26.24 -2.53
C TRP A 63 -11.58 27.60 -2.80
N GLY A 64 -12.42 28.10 -1.88
CA GLY A 64 -13.04 29.42 -2.01
C GLY A 64 -12.02 30.55 -2.12
N LYS A 65 -10.98 30.51 -1.28
CA LYS A 65 -9.93 31.54 -1.25
C LYS A 65 -9.00 31.46 -2.44
N VAL A 66 -8.40 30.30 -2.69
CA VAL A 66 -7.44 30.09 -3.80
C VAL A 66 -8.14 30.25 -5.15
N GLY A 67 -9.36 29.73 -5.31
CA GLY A 67 -10.16 29.93 -6.52
C GLY A 67 -10.46 31.40 -6.80
N GLY A 68 -10.69 32.21 -5.76
CA GLY A 68 -10.81 33.67 -5.88
C GLY A 68 -9.51 34.34 -6.38
N LEU A 69 -8.35 33.89 -5.88
CA LEU A 69 -7.05 34.38 -6.33
C LEU A 69 -6.77 34.02 -7.79
N ILE A 70 -7.02 32.76 -8.17
CA ILE A 70 -6.86 32.26 -9.55
C ILE A 70 -7.66 33.14 -10.51
N LYS A 71 -8.95 33.33 -10.25
CA LYS A 71 -9.84 34.14 -11.11
C LYS A 71 -9.42 35.61 -11.17
N LYS A 72 -9.01 36.20 -10.05
CA LYS A 72 -8.64 37.62 -9.97
C LYS A 72 -7.43 37.95 -10.84
N TYR A 73 -6.46 37.05 -10.90
CA TYR A 73 -5.21 37.24 -11.65
C TYR A 73 -5.14 36.39 -12.93
N ALA A 74 -6.23 35.70 -13.30
CA ALA A 74 -6.29 34.77 -14.42
C ALA A 74 -5.15 33.73 -14.43
N LEU A 75 -4.77 33.23 -13.25
CA LEU A 75 -3.61 32.34 -13.10
C LEU A 75 -3.79 31.03 -13.90
N ASP A 76 -5.01 30.56 -14.08
CA ASP A 76 -5.36 29.38 -14.86
C ASP A 76 -5.04 29.52 -16.36
N GLN A 77 -4.86 30.75 -16.84
CA GLN A 77 -4.46 31.06 -18.21
C GLN A 77 -2.94 31.11 -18.39
N GLU A 78 -2.17 31.10 -17.29
CA GLU A 78 -0.71 31.14 -17.35
C GLU A 78 -0.12 29.83 -17.85
N SER A 79 0.92 29.94 -18.68
CA SER A 79 1.62 28.76 -19.17
C SER A 79 2.28 28.03 -18.01
N GLY A 80 1.98 26.75 -17.85
CA GLY A 80 2.52 25.98 -16.73
C GLY A 80 1.77 26.20 -15.42
N PHE A 81 0.54 26.74 -15.45
CA PHE A 81 -0.36 26.76 -14.29
C PHE A 81 -0.38 25.40 -13.58
N ARG A 82 -0.28 25.46 -12.25
CA ARG A 82 -0.35 24.32 -11.34
C ARG A 82 -0.92 24.79 -10.02
N TYR A 83 -1.70 23.93 -9.39
CA TYR A 83 -2.07 24.11 -8.00
C TYR A 83 -2.13 22.75 -7.29
N PHE A 84 -1.81 22.78 -6.01
CA PHE A 84 -1.68 21.62 -5.16
C PHE A 84 -2.53 21.83 -3.91
N GLY A 85 -3.09 20.76 -3.37
CA GLY A 85 -3.70 20.72 -2.05
C GLY A 85 -3.06 19.62 -1.20
N PHE A 86 -3.09 19.77 0.12
CA PHE A 86 -2.66 18.72 1.04
C PHE A 86 -3.18 18.99 2.46
N GLY A 87 -3.48 17.90 3.17
CA GLY A 87 -3.86 17.95 4.57
C GLY A 87 -2.66 18.16 5.49
N PHE A 88 -2.87 18.86 6.60
CA PHE A 88 -1.93 18.96 7.70
C PHE A 88 -2.66 18.86 9.06
N SER A 89 -1.89 18.71 10.14
CA SER A 89 -2.42 18.83 11.50
C SER A 89 -1.75 20.00 12.20
N ASP A 90 -2.52 20.81 12.92
CA ASP A 90 -1.97 21.90 13.74
C ASP A 90 -1.23 21.38 14.99
N ASP A 91 -0.71 22.31 15.79
CA ASP A 91 0.00 22.01 17.04
C ASP A 91 -0.87 21.28 18.09
N LYS A 92 -2.18 21.30 17.91
CA LYS A 92 -3.18 20.64 18.76
C LYS A 92 -3.76 19.37 18.13
N GLY A 93 -3.22 18.95 16.98
CA GLY A 93 -3.67 17.78 16.24
C GLY A 93 -5.01 17.99 15.52
N LYS A 94 -5.49 19.23 15.37
CA LYS A 94 -6.69 19.52 14.56
C LYS A 94 -6.33 19.47 13.09
N TYR A 95 -7.24 18.89 12.31
CA TYR A 95 -7.09 18.80 10.87
C TYR A 95 -7.21 20.17 10.20
N GLY A 96 -6.30 20.44 9.29
CA GLY A 96 -6.33 21.59 8.40
C GLY A 96 -5.96 21.18 6.99
N TYR A 97 -6.19 22.10 6.05
CA TYR A 97 -5.86 21.92 4.66
C TYR A 97 -5.09 23.13 4.15
N GLU A 98 -4.12 22.89 3.28
CA GLU A 98 -3.35 23.94 2.66
C GLU A 98 -3.34 23.75 1.15
N MET A 99 -3.53 24.86 0.44
CA MET A 99 -3.49 24.91 -1.00
C MET A 99 -2.40 25.86 -1.48
N TRP A 100 -1.68 25.41 -2.50
CA TRP A 100 -0.66 26.17 -3.22
C TRP A 100 -1.12 26.41 -4.63
N VAL A 101 -0.96 27.63 -5.12
CA VAL A 101 -1.14 27.95 -6.54
C VAL A 101 0.13 28.60 -7.06
N MET A 102 0.61 28.16 -8.22
CA MET A 102 1.75 28.76 -8.89
C MET A 102 1.43 30.22 -9.25
N VAL A 103 2.38 31.11 -8.98
CA VAL A 103 2.26 32.53 -9.31
C VAL A 103 3.50 33.01 -10.07
N PRO A 104 3.37 34.01 -10.96
CA PRO A 104 4.51 34.68 -11.58
C PRO A 104 5.50 35.21 -10.54
N GLU A 105 6.80 35.23 -10.88
CA GLU A 105 7.84 35.62 -9.92
C GLU A 105 7.69 37.05 -9.40
N ASP A 106 7.18 37.93 -10.27
CA ASP A 106 6.94 39.36 -10.05
C ASP A 106 5.58 39.64 -9.40
N LEU A 107 4.70 38.65 -9.27
CA LEU A 107 3.42 38.83 -8.60
C LEU A 107 3.64 39.09 -7.11
N LYS A 108 3.24 40.27 -6.65
CA LYS A 108 3.12 40.57 -5.22
C LYS A 108 1.93 39.82 -4.64
N VAL A 109 2.21 38.69 -4.00
CA VAL A 109 1.20 37.84 -3.33
C VAL A 109 0.43 38.67 -2.29
N PRO A 110 -0.91 38.81 -2.41
CA PRO A 110 -1.70 39.59 -1.47
C PRO A 110 -2.00 38.79 -0.20
N GLU A 111 -2.20 39.48 0.92
CA GLU A 111 -2.79 38.88 2.12
C GLU A 111 -4.17 38.27 1.81
N PRO A 112 -4.57 37.14 2.44
CA PRO A 112 -3.86 36.38 3.48
C PRO A 112 -2.90 35.30 2.94
N PHE A 113 -2.50 35.36 1.67
CA PHE A 113 -1.66 34.33 1.06
C PHE A 113 -0.19 34.54 1.42
N ILE A 114 0.51 33.44 1.67
CA ILE A 114 1.94 33.42 1.97
C ILE A 114 2.69 33.04 0.70
N ARG A 115 3.66 33.86 0.27
CA ARG A 115 4.56 33.51 -0.82
C ARG A 115 5.56 32.45 -0.34
N LYS A 116 5.62 31.30 -1.02
CA LYS A 116 6.59 30.22 -0.73
C LYS A 116 7.41 29.90 -1.97
N GLU A 117 8.66 29.51 -1.74
CA GLU A 117 9.54 28.96 -2.77
C GLU A 117 9.61 27.45 -2.58
N PHE A 118 8.86 26.73 -3.40
CA PHE A 118 8.86 25.27 -3.39
C PHE A 118 10.07 24.77 -4.19
N PRO A 119 11.00 24.02 -3.58
CA PRO A 119 12.25 23.63 -4.25
C PRO A 119 12.06 22.57 -5.35
N GLY A 120 10.86 22.02 -5.51
CA GLY A 120 10.62 20.88 -6.39
C GLY A 120 11.26 19.61 -5.83
N GLY A 121 11.24 18.53 -6.62
CA GLY A 121 11.71 17.24 -6.14
C GLY A 121 11.27 16.08 -7.00
N LEU A 122 11.64 14.87 -6.58
CA LEU A 122 11.20 13.65 -7.21
C LEU A 122 9.96 13.13 -6.45
N PHE A 123 8.93 12.73 -7.20
CA PHE A 123 7.65 12.30 -6.66
C PHE A 123 7.20 11.04 -7.39
N ALA A 124 6.58 10.12 -6.66
CA ALA A 124 5.76 9.06 -7.22
C ALA A 124 4.34 9.61 -7.37
N ALA A 125 3.78 9.46 -8.58
CA ALA A 125 2.52 10.05 -8.99
C ALA A 125 1.51 8.96 -9.38
N LEU A 126 0.30 9.02 -8.83
CA LEU A 126 -0.79 8.11 -9.16
C LEU A 126 -2.09 8.93 -9.37
N PRO A 127 -2.75 8.83 -10.53
CA PRO A 127 -4.03 9.51 -10.73
C PRO A 127 -5.10 8.97 -9.78
N ALA A 128 -6.05 9.78 -9.36
CA ALA A 128 -7.14 9.39 -8.46
C ALA A 128 -8.38 10.24 -8.73
N ASN A 129 -9.56 9.61 -8.68
CA ASN A 129 -10.82 10.37 -8.64
C ASN A 129 -11.21 10.61 -7.19
N LEU A 130 -11.86 11.75 -6.92
CA LEU A 130 -12.26 12.13 -5.54
C LEU A 130 -13.05 11.02 -4.83
N SER A 131 -13.89 10.27 -5.56
CA SER A 131 -14.70 9.19 -4.99
C SER A 131 -13.91 8.02 -4.40
N VAL A 132 -12.63 7.86 -4.79
CA VAL A 132 -11.76 6.74 -4.37
C VAL A 132 -10.38 7.22 -3.89
N ILE A 133 -10.26 8.51 -3.54
CA ILE A 133 -8.97 9.13 -3.25
C ILE A 133 -8.18 8.43 -2.13
N GLY A 134 -8.86 7.94 -1.09
CA GLY A 134 -8.24 7.22 0.02
C GLY A 134 -7.62 5.88 -0.40
N GLU A 135 -8.33 5.09 -1.20
CA GLU A 135 -7.84 3.81 -1.73
C GLU A 135 -6.62 4.00 -2.64
N ARG A 136 -6.61 5.11 -3.40
CA ARG A 136 -5.50 5.48 -4.28
C ARG A 136 -4.27 5.92 -3.48
N TRP A 137 -4.44 6.67 -2.38
CA TRP A 137 -3.34 6.95 -1.46
C TRP A 137 -2.73 5.67 -0.87
N ASP A 138 -3.56 4.70 -0.49
CA ASP A 138 -3.09 3.39 0.00
C ASP A 138 -2.32 2.61 -1.07
N LEU A 139 -2.78 2.63 -2.32
CA LEU A 139 -2.07 2.03 -3.46
C LEU A 139 -0.70 2.65 -3.69
N LEU A 140 -0.61 3.98 -3.70
CA LEU A 140 0.65 4.68 -3.89
C LEU A 140 1.63 4.41 -2.73
N GLN A 141 1.14 4.39 -1.48
CA GLN A 141 1.98 4.10 -0.32
C GLN A 141 2.54 2.68 -0.35
N ASP A 142 1.71 1.71 -0.71
CA ASP A 142 2.15 0.31 -0.85
C ASP A 142 3.14 0.15 -2.00
N TRP A 143 2.96 0.85 -3.12
CA TRP A 143 3.93 0.84 -4.21
C TRP A 143 5.30 1.33 -3.75
N ILE A 144 5.35 2.44 -3.00
CA ILE A 144 6.62 3.00 -2.50
C ILE A 144 7.28 2.06 -1.49
N VAL A 145 6.52 1.49 -0.56
CA VAL A 145 7.04 0.55 0.46
C VAL A 145 7.67 -0.69 -0.19
N ASN A 146 7.10 -1.13 -1.31
CA ASN A 146 7.56 -2.32 -2.03
C ASN A 146 8.63 -2.02 -3.10
N SER A 147 8.96 -0.74 -3.31
CA SER A 147 9.93 -0.31 -4.32
C SER A 147 11.37 -0.68 -3.90
N GLU A 148 12.15 -1.17 -4.85
CA GLU A 148 13.59 -1.42 -4.67
C GLU A 148 14.44 -0.21 -5.06
N ASP A 149 13.87 0.69 -5.86
CA ASP A 149 14.57 1.85 -6.41
C ASP A 149 14.30 3.13 -5.62
N PHE A 150 13.16 3.20 -4.93
CA PHE A 150 12.66 4.42 -4.29
C PHE A 150 12.24 4.21 -2.85
N GLU A 151 12.46 5.24 -2.04
CA GLU A 151 11.96 5.32 -0.67
C GLU A 151 11.35 6.71 -0.42
N VAL A 152 10.50 6.83 0.61
CA VAL A 152 9.86 8.09 0.98
C VAL A 152 10.94 9.13 1.32
N ASP A 153 10.83 10.33 0.73
CA ASP A 153 11.65 11.48 1.11
C ASP A 153 10.84 12.35 2.09
N SER A 154 11.10 12.21 3.38
CA SER A 154 10.38 12.95 4.44
C SER A 154 11.08 14.22 4.90
N CYS A 155 11.98 14.80 4.11
CA CYS A 155 12.77 15.99 4.49
C CYS A 155 11.89 17.26 4.63
N PRO A 156 11.62 17.76 5.84
CA PRO A 156 10.69 18.88 6.05
C PRO A 156 11.20 20.19 5.46
N GLU A 157 12.51 20.42 5.53
CA GLU A 157 13.21 21.60 4.98
C GLU A 157 13.01 21.75 3.46
N LYS A 158 12.71 20.65 2.78
CA LYS A 158 12.46 20.59 1.32
C LYS A 158 10.98 20.60 0.98
N MET A 159 10.10 20.87 1.96
CA MET A 159 8.65 20.94 1.77
C MET A 159 8.09 19.65 1.14
N ARG A 160 8.53 18.50 1.66
CA ARG A 160 8.18 17.17 1.15
C ARG A 160 6.83 16.71 1.70
N TYR A 161 5.76 17.34 1.20
CA TYR A 161 4.39 16.97 1.51
C TYR A 161 3.84 15.98 0.48
N CYS A 162 2.86 15.17 0.90
CA CYS A 162 2.01 14.41 0.00
C CYS A 162 1.03 15.39 -0.66
N LEU A 163 1.20 15.65 -1.96
CA LEU A 163 0.44 16.67 -2.68
C LEU A 163 -0.68 16.06 -3.50
N GLU A 164 -1.76 16.80 -3.65
CA GLU A 164 -2.89 16.51 -4.53
C GLU A 164 -2.90 17.57 -5.63
N GLU A 165 -2.49 17.20 -6.84
CA GLU A 165 -2.45 18.12 -7.99
C GLU A 165 -3.68 17.94 -8.85
N CYS A 166 -4.34 19.04 -9.22
CA CYS A 166 -5.36 18.99 -10.25
C CYS A 166 -4.81 19.49 -11.58
N LEU A 167 -4.89 18.64 -12.59
CA LEU A 167 -4.39 18.94 -13.93
C LEU A 167 -5.41 19.70 -14.79
N ASP A 168 -6.71 19.42 -14.61
CA ASP A 168 -7.80 20.06 -15.33
C ASP A 168 -8.68 20.88 -14.37
N TYR A 169 -8.19 22.07 -14.04
CA TYR A 169 -8.87 23.00 -13.14
C TYR A 169 -10.31 23.31 -13.59
N VAL A 170 -10.52 23.52 -14.89
CA VAL A 170 -11.82 23.96 -15.41
C VAL A 170 -12.86 22.86 -15.22
N THR A 171 -12.56 21.64 -15.66
CA THR A 171 -13.49 20.51 -15.52
C THR A 171 -13.66 20.12 -14.05
N PHE A 172 -12.59 20.14 -13.25
CA PHE A 172 -12.65 19.77 -11.84
C PHE A 172 -13.60 20.66 -11.03
N HIS A 173 -13.57 21.98 -11.28
CA HIS A 173 -14.39 22.97 -10.54
C HIS A 173 -15.74 23.27 -11.17
N ALA A 174 -16.07 22.66 -12.31
CA ALA A 174 -17.39 22.80 -12.91
C ALA A 174 -18.47 22.16 -12.00
N LYS A 175 -19.61 22.84 -11.85
CA LYS A 175 -20.68 22.44 -10.92
C LYS A 175 -21.32 21.11 -11.33
N GLU A 176 -21.33 20.85 -12.63
CA GLU A 176 -21.89 19.68 -13.28
C GLU A 176 -20.97 18.45 -13.23
N THR A 177 -19.69 18.63 -12.86
CA THR A 177 -18.75 17.52 -12.79
C THR A 177 -18.95 16.75 -11.49
N PRO A 178 -19.39 15.48 -11.53
CA PRO A 178 -19.52 14.66 -10.34
C PRO A 178 -18.14 14.28 -9.81
N ASP A 179 -18.03 14.00 -8.50
CA ASP A 179 -16.76 13.61 -7.86
C ASP A 179 -16.09 12.39 -8.51
N ALA A 180 -16.90 11.46 -9.02
CA ALA A 180 -16.42 10.30 -9.79
C ALA A 180 -15.74 10.66 -11.12
N ARG A 181 -15.73 11.93 -11.54
CA ARG A 181 -15.01 12.45 -12.71
C ARG A 181 -14.02 13.57 -12.34
N ARG A 182 -13.96 13.98 -11.08
CA ARG A 182 -12.99 14.95 -10.58
C ARG A 182 -11.68 14.23 -10.29
N GLN A 183 -10.73 14.37 -11.19
CA GLN A 183 -9.42 13.71 -11.12
C GLN A 183 -8.38 14.61 -10.46
N LEU A 184 -7.55 14.02 -9.61
CA LEU A 184 -6.30 14.55 -9.07
C LEU A 184 -5.15 13.59 -9.42
N ASP A 185 -3.92 14.10 -9.42
CA ASP A 185 -2.71 13.30 -9.30
C ASP A 185 -2.24 13.35 -7.84
N LEU A 186 -2.13 12.19 -7.21
CA LEU A 186 -1.57 12.03 -5.88
C LEU A 186 -0.06 11.93 -6.00
N LEU A 187 0.66 12.81 -5.33
CA LEU A 187 2.12 12.96 -5.44
C LEU A 187 2.76 12.70 -4.08
N SER A 188 3.42 11.56 -3.94
CA SER A 188 4.20 11.26 -2.74
C SER A 188 5.68 11.54 -2.99
N PRO A 189 6.36 12.29 -2.11
CA PRO A 189 7.78 12.61 -2.27
C PRO A 189 8.63 11.34 -2.12
N VAL A 190 9.56 11.15 -3.07
CA VAL A 190 10.47 10.00 -3.06
C VAL A 190 11.90 10.42 -3.34
N ARG A 191 12.85 9.59 -2.92
CA ARG A 191 14.25 9.67 -3.34
C ARG A 191 14.72 8.31 -3.81
N ARG A 192 15.74 8.30 -4.67
CA ARG A 192 16.38 7.04 -5.06
C ARG A 192 17.07 6.43 -3.85
N ILE A 193 16.88 5.13 -3.67
CA ILE A 193 17.71 4.34 -2.77
C ILE A 193 19.10 4.35 -3.40
N SER A 194 20.07 4.96 -2.72
CA SER A 194 21.43 5.03 -3.25
C SER A 194 22.03 3.62 -3.31
N SER A 195 22.21 3.08 -4.51
CA SER A 195 23.12 1.96 -4.72
C SER A 195 24.53 2.48 -4.43
N GLY A 196 25.18 1.99 -3.38
CA GLY A 196 26.52 2.43 -3.01
C GLY A 196 27.50 2.31 -4.17
N GLU A 197 27.74 3.41 -4.86
CA GLU A 197 28.90 3.61 -5.72
C GLU A 197 29.95 4.33 -4.89
N THR A 198 30.98 3.57 -4.53
CA THR A 198 32.22 4.04 -3.92
C THR A 198 32.88 5.08 -4.80
N MET A 199 32.87 6.34 -4.37
CA MET A 199 33.93 7.29 -4.70
C MET A 199 34.94 7.27 -3.56
N ASN A 200 36.14 6.77 -3.87
CA ASN A 200 37.29 6.72 -2.99
C ASN A 200 37.60 8.09 -2.39
N GLY A 201 37.67 8.15 -1.06
CA GLY A 201 38.12 9.31 -0.29
C GLY A 201 38.18 8.92 1.18
N ASP A 202 39.39 8.91 1.70
CA ASP A 202 39.86 8.18 2.88
C ASP A 202 39.28 8.61 4.25
N CYS A 203 39.49 7.71 5.23
CA CYS A 203 39.50 7.91 6.69
C CYS A 203 38.17 8.04 7.47
N SER A 204 37.61 6.92 7.93
CA SER A 204 37.54 6.53 9.36
C SER A 204 36.44 5.48 9.58
N GLY A 205 36.83 4.38 10.22
CA GLY A 205 36.03 3.16 10.33
C GLY A 205 34.71 3.36 11.08
N LYS A 206 33.63 2.87 10.46
CA LYS A 206 32.42 2.33 11.09
C LYS A 206 31.93 1.15 10.26
N PRO A 207 31.28 0.14 10.88
CA PRO A 207 30.97 -1.11 10.20
C PRO A 207 30.02 -0.83 9.04
N SER A 208 30.32 -1.46 7.91
CA SER A 208 29.50 -1.45 6.70
C SER A 208 28.07 -1.89 7.02
N SER A 209 27.12 -0.96 7.00
CA SER A 209 25.71 -1.31 6.92
C SER A 209 25.47 -1.91 5.53
N GLY A 210 25.53 -3.23 5.45
CA GLY A 210 25.18 -3.99 4.26
C GLY A 210 23.80 -3.59 3.77
N LYS A 211 23.61 -3.65 2.44
CA LYS A 211 22.32 -3.41 1.81
C LYS A 211 21.24 -4.25 2.51
N ALA A 212 20.23 -3.57 3.02
CA ALA A 212 19.02 -4.14 3.59
C ALA A 212 18.19 -4.84 2.49
N GLU A 213 18.62 -6.03 2.08
CA GLU A 213 17.99 -6.82 1.03
C GLU A 213 16.90 -7.72 1.64
N VAL A 214 15.69 -7.65 1.08
CA VAL A 214 14.65 -8.63 1.38
C VAL A 214 15.06 -9.90 0.64
N MET A 215 15.27 -10.97 1.39
CA MET A 215 15.65 -12.26 0.81
C MET A 215 14.39 -13.06 0.53
N LEU A 216 14.27 -13.56 -0.71
CA LEU A 216 13.19 -14.44 -1.14
C LEU A 216 13.78 -15.82 -1.46
N GLU A 217 13.18 -16.86 -0.91
CA GLU A 217 13.45 -18.24 -1.29
C GLU A 217 12.44 -18.66 -2.36
N LEU A 218 12.88 -18.59 -3.63
CA LEU A 218 12.06 -18.86 -4.81
C LEU A 218 12.01 -20.34 -5.21
N GLU A 219 12.93 -21.16 -4.70
CA GLU A 219 12.90 -22.61 -4.83
C GLU A 219 12.20 -23.19 -3.59
N PRO A 220 10.88 -23.46 -3.63
CA PRO A 220 10.15 -23.85 -2.46
C PRO A 220 10.58 -25.23 -1.98
N ARG A 221 10.66 -25.37 -0.66
CA ARG A 221 10.92 -26.68 -0.05
C ARG A 221 9.63 -27.47 -0.03
N ARG A 222 9.70 -28.73 -0.44
CA ARG A 222 8.60 -29.67 -0.21
C ARG A 222 8.65 -30.18 1.22
N VAL A 223 7.61 -29.90 2.00
CA VAL A 223 7.52 -30.28 3.41
C VAL A 223 6.23 -31.07 3.62
N ALA A 224 6.33 -32.25 4.22
CA ALA A 224 5.18 -32.98 4.73
C ALA A 224 4.91 -32.51 6.16
N LEU A 225 3.78 -31.83 6.37
CA LEU A 225 3.35 -31.46 7.72
C LEU A 225 2.45 -32.55 8.28
N PRO A 226 2.60 -32.92 9.57
CA PRO A 226 1.62 -33.77 10.26
C PRO A 226 0.29 -33.02 10.43
N ASP A 227 -0.71 -33.65 11.06
CA ASP A 227 -1.93 -32.94 11.45
C ASP A 227 -1.55 -31.77 12.37
N VAL A 228 -1.90 -30.56 11.98
CA VAL A 228 -1.63 -29.35 12.75
C VAL A 228 -2.94 -28.87 13.35
N THR A 229 -3.00 -28.79 14.68
CA THR A 229 -4.13 -28.18 15.36
C THR A 229 -3.86 -26.69 15.57
N LEU A 230 -4.85 -25.87 15.22
CA LEU A 230 -4.82 -24.43 15.34
C LEU A 230 -5.94 -23.96 16.28
N ALA A 231 -5.65 -23.00 17.14
CA ALA A 231 -6.65 -22.31 17.96
C ALA A 231 -6.75 -20.85 17.53
N GLY A 232 -7.95 -20.40 17.14
CA GLY A 232 -8.15 -19.10 16.52
C GLY A 232 -9.59 -18.64 16.45
N CYS A 233 -9.83 -17.59 15.67
CA CYS A 233 -11.17 -17.12 15.36
C CYS A 233 -11.30 -16.80 13.86
N CYS A 234 -12.52 -16.93 13.35
CA CYS A 234 -12.88 -16.52 12.01
C CYS A 234 -13.32 -15.06 12.00
N PHE A 235 -12.92 -14.33 10.97
CA PHE A 235 -13.38 -12.99 10.69
C PHE A 235 -14.12 -12.96 9.36
N GLU A 236 -15.38 -12.59 9.40
CA GLU A 236 -16.16 -12.31 8.19
C GLU A 236 -15.95 -10.85 7.78
N GLN A 237 -15.59 -10.63 6.50
CA GLN A 237 -15.60 -9.28 5.96
C GLN A 237 -17.05 -8.86 5.70
N LYS A 238 -17.52 -7.83 6.41
CA LYS A 238 -18.83 -7.24 6.14
C LYS A 238 -18.90 -6.75 4.68
N ALA A 239 -20.04 -6.97 4.03
CA ALA A 239 -20.27 -6.49 2.67
C ALA A 239 -19.97 -4.97 2.56
N GLY A 240 -19.10 -4.60 1.62
CA GLY A 240 -18.67 -3.21 1.40
C GLY A 240 -17.60 -2.68 2.37
N ALA A 241 -17.12 -3.49 3.32
CA ALA A 241 -15.95 -3.11 4.12
C ALA A 241 -14.68 -3.18 3.26
N LEU A 242 -13.76 -2.23 3.43
CA LEU A 242 -12.43 -2.31 2.83
C LEU A 242 -11.70 -3.58 3.32
N PRO A 243 -10.87 -4.22 2.47
CA PRO A 243 -10.03 -5.34 2.88
C PRO A 243 -9.25 -5.00 4.15
N TRP A 244 -9.29 -5.89 5.14
CA TRP A 244 -8.60 -5.65 6.40
C TRP A 244 -7.10 -5.41 6.17
N LYS A 245 -6.56 -4.32 6.74
CA LYS A 245 -5.12 -4.10 6.89
C LYS A 245 -4.57 -5.02 7.99
N LYS A 246 -4.61 -6.33 7.72
CA LYS A 246 -3.90 -7.49 8.26
C LYS A 246 -3.48 -7.66 9.74
N HIS A 247 -3.76 -6.77 10.69
CA HIS A 247 -3.10 -6.89 12.00
C HIS A 247 -4.00 -6.69 13.22
N VAL A 248 -4.67 -7.78 13.62
CA VAL A 248 -4.84 -8.06 15.05
C VAL A 248 -3.84 -9.17 15.39
N PRO A 249 -2.79 -8.90 16.21
CA PRO A 249 -1.88 -9.94 16.66
C PRO A 249 -2.66 -10.93 17.55
N TRP A 250 -3.21 -11.98 16.92
CA TRP A 250 -4.02 -13.00 17.58
C TRP A 250 -3.32 -13.57 18.81
N TYR A 251 -2.00 -13.74 18.75
CA TYR A 251 -1.20 -14.17 19.89
C TYR A 251 -1.36 -13.28 21.14
N ARG A 252 -1.46 -11.94 21.01
CA ARG A 252 -1.68 -11.04 22.15
C ARG A 252 -3.11 -11.13 22.70
N LEU A 253 -4.08 -11.31 21.81
CA LEU A 253 -5.48 -11.52 22.19
C LEU A 253 -5.65 -12.86 22.90
N ALA A 254 -5.10 -13.94 22.35
CA ALA A 254 -5.02 -15.25 22.96
C ALA A 254 -4.31 -15.20 24.31
N GLN A 255 -3.17 -14.51 24.44
CA GLN A 255 -2.52 -14.30 25.73
C GLN A 255 -3.44 -13.63 26.75
N ALA A 256 -4.25 -12.64 26.36
CA ALA A 256 -5.17 -11.97 27.27
C ALA A 256 -6.32 -12.90 27.71
N ILE A 257 -6.88 -13.64 26.75
CA ILE A 257 -8.00 -14.57 26.95
C ILE A 257 -7.58 -15.78 27.79
N TYR A 258 -6.44 -16.40 27.46
CA TYR A 258 -5.92 -17.62 28.09
C TYR A 258 -4.94 -17.36 29.23
N ARG A 259 -4.68 -16.09 29.61
CA ARG A 259 -3.80 -15.72 30.74
C ARG A 259 -4.19 -16.39 32.06
N THR A 260 -5.42 -16.88 32.15
CA THR A 260 -6.00 -17.58 33.30
C THR A 260 -5.62 -19.06 33.38
N GLY A 261 -5.07 -19.67 32.32
CA GLY A 261 -4.65 -21.07 32.30
C GLY A 261 -3.17 -21.24 32.67
N PRO A 262 -2.81 -22.09 33.66
CA PRO A 262 -1.42 -22.23 34.13
C PRO A 262 -0.43 -22.74 33.05
N ASP A 263 -0.93 -23.39 32.00
CA ASP A 263 -0.11 -24.08 31.00
C ASP A 263 -0.25 -23.53 29.58
N PHE A 264 -0.83 -22.33 29.38
CA PHE A 264 -1.03 -21.77 28.04
C PHE A 264 0.24 -21.83 27.18
N LYS A 265 1.38 -21.37 27.73
CA LYS A 265 2.67 -21.41 27.02
C LYS A 265 3.16 -22.83 26.71
N ALA A 266 2.84 -23.81 27.55
CA ALA A 266 3.25 -25.21 27.36
C ALA A 266 2.39 -25.96 26.32
N ARG A 267 1.22 -25.42 25.97
CA ARG A 267 0.33 -25.92 24.92
C ARG A 267 0.62 -25.30 23.55
N MET A 268 1.47 -24.28 23.49
CA MET A 268 1.77 -23.51 22.28
C MET A 268 3.12 -23.93 21.70
N ILE A 269 3.20 -24.05 20.37
CA ILE A 269 4.47 -24.36 19.70
C ILE A 269 5.25 -23.06 19.46
N MET A 270 6.08 -22.69 20.45
CA MET A 270 6.98 -21.51 20.46
C MET A 270 6.27 -20.15 20.32
N GLY A 271 6.88 -19.10 20.91
CA GLY A 271 6.26 -17.78 21.04
C GLY A 271 6.33 -16.93 19.78
N ASN A 272 5.23 -16.20 19.50
CA ASN A 272 5.10 -15.11 18.50
C ASN A 272 4.82 -15.52 17.03
N TYR A 273 4.43 -16.76 16.74
CA TYR A 273 3.92 -17.10 15.41
C TYR A 273 2.43 -16.79 15.30
N THR A 274 2.04 -16.16 14.20
CA THR A 274 0.63 -15.98 13.85
C THR A 274 0.39 -16.74 12.56
N PHE A 275 -0.60 -17.63 12.59
CA PHE A 275 -1.07 -18.32 11.41
C PHE A 275 -2.26 -17.58 10.84
N THR A 276 -2.26 -17.42 9.53
CA THR A 276 -3.42 -16.96 8.80
C THR A 276 -3.79 -18.03 7.78
N LEU A 277 -4.98 -18.58 7.93
CA LEU A 277 -5.59 -19.44 6.93
C LEU A 277 -6.39 -18.56 5.98
N LEU A 278 -5.98 -18.54 4.72
CA LEU A 278 -6.63 -17.79 3.67
C LEU A 278 -7.57 -18.74 2.92
N CYS A 279 -8.87 -18.64 3.16
CA CYS A 279 -9.91 -19.45 2.50
C CYS A 279 -10.49 -18.69 1.29
N GLY A 280 -10.59 -19.35 0.14
CA GLY A 280 -11.30 -18.83 -1.03
C GLY A 280 -12.81 -19.05 -0.93
N HIS A 281 -13.62 -18.19 -1.56
CA HIS A 281 -15.08 -18.38 -1.60
C HIS A 281 -15.44 -19.64 -2.38
N TYR A 282 -15.90 -20.67 -1.66
CA TYR A 282 -16.71 -21.73 -2.24
C TYR A 282 -18.17 -21.31 -2.10
N GLY A 283 -18.92 -21.33 -3.21
CA GLY A 283 -20.38 -21.22 -3.14
C GLY A 283 -20.88 -22.28 -2.16
N ARG A 284 -21.73 -21.85 -1.22
CA ARG A 284 -22.29 -22.65 -0.12
C ARG A 284 -22.36 -24.15 -0.45
N GLU A 285 -21.51 -24.94 0.22
CA GLU A 285 -21.88 -26.18 0.87
C GLU A 285 -20.71 -26.69 1.75
N GLU A 286 -21.01 -26.79 3.05
CA GLU A 286 -20.34 -27.57 4.10
C GLU A 286 -18.94 -27.13 4.60
N TRP A 287 -18.93 -26.09 5.46
CA TRP A 287 -18.18 -26.20 6.71
C TRP A 287 -19.08 -26.93 7.72
N THR A 288 -19.00 -28.26 7.75
CA THR A 288 -19.62 -29.05 8.82
C THR A 288 -18.53 -29.62 9.70
N ASP A 289 -18.29 -28.99 10.85
CA ASP A 289 -17.91 -29.75 12.03
C ASP A 289 -18.86 -29.48 13.20
N ARG A 290 -19.94 -30.27 13.19
CA ARG A 290 -20.57 -30.93 14.33
C ARG A 290 -20.43 -30.25 15.71
N ARG A 291 -21.35 -29.32 15.99
CA ARG A 291 -22.08 -29.45 17.27
C ARG A 291 -23.04 -30.63 17.14
N THR A 292 -22.86 -31.61 18.00
CA THR A 292 -23.81 -32.67 18.37
C THR A 292 -24.22 -33.69 17.29
N GLN A 293 -23.97 -34.97 17.59
CA GLN A 293 -24.65 -36.10 16.97
C GLN A 293 -26.18 -35.93 17.08
N SER A 294 -26.91 -35.94 15.95
CA SER A 294 -28.08 -36.81 15.80
C SER A 294 -28.52 -36.91 14.33
N SER A 295 -28.60 -38.16 13.87
CA SER A 295 -29.48 -38.73 12.84
C SER A 295 -29.90 -37.92 11.59
N SER A 296 -29.44 -38.44 10.44
CA SER A 296 -30.25 -38.99 9.33
C SER A 296 -30.21 -38.32 7.94
N SER A 297 -30.11 -39.22 6.96
CA SER A 297 -30.45 -39.16 5.53
C SER A 297 -29.49 -38.52 4.51
N ARG A 298 -28.93 -39.44 3.70
CA ARG A 298 -28.40 -39.33 2.33
C ARG A 298 -29.01 -38.22 1.47
N VAL A 299 -28.14 -37.48 0.76
CA VAL A 299 -28.22 -37.23 -0.68
C VAL A 299 -26.79 -37.16 -1.24
N GLN A 300 -26.50 -37.83 -2.37
CA GLN A 300 -25.29 -37.61 -3.16
C GLN A 300 -25.59 -36.58 -4.26
N PRO A 301 -24.69 -35.63 -4.56
CA PRO A 301 -24.69 -34.95 -5.85
C PRO A 301 -23.62 -35.52 -6.79
N SER A 302 -24.05 -35.62 -8.04
CA SER A 302 -23.37 -36.12 -9.22
C SER A 302 -22.17 -35.28 -9.67
N ALA A 303 -21.19 -35.97 -10.23
CA ALA A 303 -20.07 -35.40 -10.97
C ALA A 303 -20.54 -34.53 -12.15
N GLN A 304 -20.23 -33.23 -12.13
CA GLN A 304 -20.22 -32.39 -13.31
C GLN A 304 -19.20 -31.24 -13.17
N ALA A 305 -18.26 -31.23 -14.12
CA ALA A 305 -17.33 -30.16 -14.51
C ALA A 305 -16.58 -29.42 -13.39
N GLN A 306 -15.33 -29.83 -13.14
CA GLN A 306 -14.38 -28.98 -12.41
C GLN A 306 -14.09 -27.71 -13.23
N PRO A 307 -14.45 -26.51 -12.74
CA PRO A 307 -13.76 -25.32 -13.17
C PRO A 307 -12.39 -25.35 -12.47
N ALA A 308 -11.33 -25.55 -13.24
CA ALA A 308 -10.00 -25.20 -12.77
C ALA A 308 -9.97 -23.71 -12.38
N ARG A 309 -9.23 -23.37 -11.31
CA ARG A 309 -8.71 -22.04 -10.88
C ARG A 309 -9.28 -21.53 -9.53
N PRO A 310 -8.58 -20.60 -8.86
CA PRO A 310 -7.14 -20.46 -8.67
C PRO A 310 -6.78 -20.34 -7.16
N PHE A 311 -5.51 -20.49 -6.88
CA PHE A 311 -4.88 -20.16 -5.60
C PHE A 311 -5.01 -18.65 -5.30
N TYR A 312 -5.28 -18.25 -4.06
CA TYR A 312 -5.37 -16.83 -3.68
C TYR A 312 -4.00 -16.30 -3.27
N LEU A 313 -3.30 -15.66 -4.22
CA LEU A 313 -2.02 -14.97 -3.97
C LEU A 313 -1.90 -13.58 -4.61
N ALA A 314 -2.96 -13.03 -5.18
CA ALA A 314 -2.89 -11.67 -5.67
C ALA A 314 -3.30 -10.71 -4.55
N GLY A 315 -2.31 -10.01 -3.99
CA GLY A 315 -2.55 -8.88 -3.12
C GLY A 315 -3.42 -7.83 -3.82
N LYS A 316 -4.53 -7.50 -3.17
CA LYS A 316 -5.52 -6.43 -3.45
C LYS A 316 -6.77 -6.84 -4.24
N GLU A 317 -7.88 -6.62 -3.54
CA GLU A 317 -9.30 -6.65 -3.93
C GLU A 317 -9.91 -7.99 -4.34
N GLY A 318 -10.10 -8.85 -3.33
CA GLY A 318 -11.24 -9.74 -3.24
C GLY A 318 -11.95 -9.53 -1.90
N THR A 319 -13.28 -9.58 -1.88
CA THR A 319 -14.06 -9.69 -0.65
C THR A 319 -13.71 -11.01 0.02
N VAL A 320 -12.92 -10.97 1.09
CA VAL A 320 -12.61 -12.15 1.87
C VAL A 320 -13.86 -12.58 2.62
N ALA A 321 -14.45 -13.69 2.21
CA ALA A 321 -15.64 -14.20 2.89
C ALA A 321 -15.31 -14.52 4.36
N GLU A 322 -14.18 -15.20 4.64
CA GLU A 322 -13.72 -15.53 6.00
C GLU A 322 -12.18 -15.65 6.07
N VAL A 323 -11.53 -14.98 7.04
CA VAL A 323 -10.11 -15.22 7.40
C VAL A 323 -10.06 -15.90 8.75
N PHE A 324 -9.32 -17.00 8.88
CA PHE A 324 -9.04 -17.60 10.19
C PHE A 324 -7.63 -17.23 10.65
N VAL A 325 -7.53 -16.54 11.78
CA VAL A 325 -6.26 -16.16 12.39
C VAL A 325 -6.07 -16.96 13.67
N ALA A 326 -4.92 -17.63 13.78
CA ALA A 326 -4.71 -18.65 14.80
C ALA A 326 -3.26 -18.79 15.24
N VAL A 327 -3.07 -19.66 16.22
CA VAL A 327 -1.78 -20.12 16.71
C VAL A 327 -1.73 -21.64 16.69
N GLU A 328 -0.55 -22.19 16.42
CA GLU A 328 -0.31 -23.64 16.44
C GLU A 328 -0.24 -24.16 17.88
N ILE A 329 -1.01 -25.22 18.14
CA ILE A 329 -1.08 -25.86 19.46
C ILE A 329 -0.43 -27.24 19.43
N SER A 330 0.30 -27.57 20.49
CA SER A 330 0.90 -28.90 20.69
C SER A 330 -0.12 -29.93 21.18
N ARG A 331 -1.21 -29.46 21.81
CA ARG A 331 -2.34 -30.27 22.30
C ARG A 331 -3.58 -29.38 22.51
N PRO A 332 -4.81 -29.93 22.45
CA PRO A 332 -6.04 -29.17 22.67
C PRO A 332 -6.13 -28.60 24.09
N PHE A 333 -6.89 -27.52 24.26
CA PHE A 333 -7.31 -26.99 25.56
C PHE A 333 -8.53 -27.75 26.08
N GLU A 334 -8.74 -27.73 27.41
CA GLU A 334 -9.93 -28.35 28.02
C GLU A 334 -11.21 -27.61 27.68
N SER A 335 -11.13 -26.28 27.54
CA SER A 335 -12.22 -25.43 27.10
C SER A 335 -11.70 -24.19 26.39
N TYR A 336 -12.51 -23.69 25.46
CA TYR A 336 -12.29 -22.48 24.69
C TYR A 336 -13.40 -21.48 25.02
N PRO A 337 -13.12 -20.17 25.04
CA PRO A 337 -14.17 -19.15 24.95
C PRO A 337 -15.04 -19.36 23.72
N GLU A 338 -16.29 -18.90 23.78
CA GLU A 338 -17.27 -19.14 22.72
C GLU A 338 -16.86 -18.52 21.37
N GLU A 339 -16.08 -17.44 21.38
CA GLU A 339 -15.62 -16.78 20.15
C GLU A 339 -14.50 -17.57 19.43
N LEU A 340 -13.94 -18.60 20.07
CA LEU A 340 -12.74 -19.30 19.61
C LEU A 340 -13.05 -20.70 19.11
N LEU A 341 -12.37 -21.04 18.02
CA LEU A 341 -12.54 -22.28 17.29
C LEU A 341 -11.21 -23.03 17.22
N GLU A 342 -11.29 -24.34 17.42
CA GLU A 342 -10.21 -25.26 17.12
C GLU A 342 -10.38 -25.75 15.68
N GLN A 343 -9.32 -25.65 14.89
CA GLN A 343 -9.29 -26.12 13.51
C GLN A 343 -8.15 -27.13 13.35
N VAL A 344 -8.47 -28.30 12.80
CA VAL A 344 -7.47 -29.30 12.43
C VAL A 344 -7.15 -29.13 10.95
N LEU A 345 -5.87 -28.92 10.64
CA LEU A 345 -5.35 -28.97 9.28
C LEU A 345 -4.79 -30.38 9.04
N PRO A 346 -5.34 -31.14 8.08
CA PRO A 346 -4.90 -32.51 7.85
C PRO A 346 -3.49 -32.53 7.28
N ALA A 347 -2.77 -33.61 7.59
CA ALA A 347 -1.45 -33.89 7.07
C ALA A 347 -1.44 -33.90 5.54
N ARG A 348 -0.57 -33.08 4.95
CA ARG A 348 -0.42 -32.88 3.51
C ARG A 348 1.02 -32.56 3.17
N ASP A 349 1.35 -32.75 1.90
CA ASP A 349 2.56 -32.17 1.32
C ASP A 349 2.31 -30.70 0.98
N TYR A 350 3.27 -29.85 1.30
CA TYR A 350 3.24 -28.43 1.02
C TYR A 350 4.47 -28.02 0.23
N LEU A 351 4.30 -27.07 -0.68
CA LEU A 351 5.39 -26.22 -1.14
C LEU A 351 5.50 -25.04 -0.18
N VAL A 352 6.70 -24.81 0.35
CA VAL A 352 6.96 -23.74 1.31
C VAL A 352 7.82 -22.68 0.64
N PHE A 353 7.24 -21.49 0.47
CA PHE A 353 7.96 -20.30 0.04
C PHE A 353 8.25 -19.44 1.25
N ALA A 354 9.40 -18.76 1.28
CA ALA A 354 9.76 -17.93 2.41
C ALA A 354 10.31 -16.57 1.95
N ALA A 355 9.98 -15.55 2.73
CA ALA A 355 10.56 -14.22 2.62
C ALA A 355 11.09 -13.83 4.00
N TRP A 356 12.25 -13.19 4.05
CA TRP A 356 12.75 -12.61 5.29
C TRP A 356 13.52 -11.31 5.07
N ILE A 357 13.56 -10.51 6.11
CA ILE A 357 14.31 -9.27 6.22
C ILE A 357 15.07 -9.30 7.54
N ASP A 358 16.23 -8.66 7.59
CA ASP A 358 17.01 -8.59 8.82
C ASP A 358 16.17 -7.93 9.96
N PRO A 359 16.02 -8.59 11.13
CA PRO A 359 15.30 -8.03 12.27
C PRO A 359 15.78 -6.64 12.72
N GLU A 360 17.04 -6.28 12.50
CA GLU A 360 17.57 -4.97 12.90
C GLU A 360 16.98 -3.80 12.08
N ILE A 361 16.45 -4.08 10.89
CA ILE A 361 15.93 -3.08 9.95
C ILE A 361 14.41 -3.14 9.78
N VAL A 362 13.74 -4.15 10.33
CA VAL A 362 12.28 -4.35 10.20
C VAL A 362 11.46 -3.17 10.75
N THR A 363 12.04 -2.41 11.68
CA THR A 363 11.44 -1.18 12.25
C THR A 363 11.34 -0.02 11.23
N ARG A 364 12.16 -0.05 10.18
CA ARG A 364 12.25 0.99 9.14
C ARG A 364 11.72 0.53 7.79
N LYS A 365 11.68 -0.79 7.55
CA LYS A 365 11.27 -1.38 6.27
C LYS A 365 10.41 -2.62 6.54
N LYS A 366 9.18 -2.61 6.03
CA LYS A 366 8.26 -3.75 6.15
C LYS A 366 8.64 -4.84 5.15
N LEU A 367 8.39 -6.09 5.53
CA LEU A 367 8.53 -7.23 4.63
C LEU A 367 7.42 -7.19 3.56
N PRO A 368 7.75 -7.16 2.26
CA PRO A 368 6.79 -7.03 1.17
C PRO A 368 6.13 -8.39 0.87
N SER A 369 5.06 -8.72 1.61
CA SER A 369 4.37 -10.01 1.50
C SER A 369 3.77 -10.28 0.11
N ASN A 370 3.37 -9.23 -0.62
CA ASN A 370 2.90 -9.33 -1.99
C ASN A 370 3.93 -9.91 -2.96
N LYS A 371 5.22 -9.62 -2.78
CA LYS A 371 6.29 -10.18 -3.63
C LYS A 371 6.42 -11.69 -3.43
N LEU A 372 6.34 -12.15 -2.18
CA LEU A 372 6.31 -13.58 -1.85
C LEU A 372 5.14 -14.27 -2.55
N TYR A 373 3.97 -13.63 -2.53
CA TYR A 373 2.78 -14.21 -3.15
C TYR A 373 2.86 -14.24 -4.68
N SER A 374 3.25 -13.16 -5.34
CA SER A 374 3.42 -13.17 -6.80
C SER A 374 4.41 -14.24 -7.24
N ALA A 375 5.56 -14.33 -6.56
CA ALA A 375 6.57 -15.33 -6.84
C ALA A 375 6.08 -16.77 -6.66
N ALA A 376 5.35 -17.05 -5.57
CA ALA A 376 4.80 -18.38 -5.33
C ALA A 376 3.74 -18.76 -6.37
N ALA A 377 2.91 -17.80 -6.81
CA ALA A 377 1.92 -18.01 -7.85
C ALA A 377 2.56 -18.31 -9.22
N GLU A 378 3.59 -17.54 -9.59
CA GLU A 378 4.38 -17.73 -10.81
C GLU A 378 5.03 -19.13 -10.80
N TYR A 379 5.70 -19.50 -9.71
CA TYR A 379 6.35 -20.79 -9.59
C TYR A 379 5.37 -21.97 -9.77
N VAL A 380 4.23 -21.94 -9.06
CA VAL A 380 3.20 -22.98 -9.13
C VAL A 380 2.66 -23.13 -10.56
N ALA A 381 2.48 -22.00 -11.26
CA ALA A 381 2.02 -21.99 -12.65
C ALA A 381 3.06 -22.55 -13.62
N GLU A 382 4.31 -22.10 -13.53
CA GLU A 382 5.42 -22.55 -14.38
C GLU A 382 5.70 -24.05 -14.24
N HIS A 383 5.62 -24.57 -13.01
CA HIS A 383 5.90 -25.97 -12.71
C HIS A 383 4.66 -26.87 -12.78
N ASN A 384 3.50 -26.33 -13.19
CA ASN A 384 2.23 -27.04 -13.34
C ASN A 384 1.85 -27.87 -12.10
N CYS A 385 2.09 -27.29 -10.91
CA CYS A 385 1.86 -27.97 -9.64
C CYS A 385 0.36 -28.11 -9.36
N LYS A 386 -0.09 -29.31 -8.97
CA LYS A 386 -1.47 -29.53 -8.53
C LYS A 386 -1.61 -29.16 -7.06
N VAL A 387 -2.32 -28.06 -6.79
CA VAL A 387 -2.48 -27.50 -5.45
C VAL A 387 -3.92 -27.61 -4.98
N ALA A 388 -4.12 -27.84 -3.68
CA ALA A 388 -5.46 -27.85 -3.09
C ALA A 388 -5.96 -26.41 -3.02
N ALA A 389 -6.90 -26.05 -3.90
CA ALA A 389 -7.35 -24.68 -4.09
C ALA A 389 -8.15 -24.08 -2.91
N ASN A 390 -8.39 -24.86 -1.87
CA ASN A 390 -9.29 -24.47 -0.78
C ASN A 390 -8.64 -23.46 0.16
N PHE A 391 -7.32 -23.55 0.37
CA PHE A 391 -6.63 -22.66 1.31
C PHE A 391 -5.12 -22.57 1.08
N CYS A 392 -4.53 -21.51 1.65
CA CYS A 392 -3.10 -21.32 1.84
C CYS A 392 -2.85 -21.10 3.33
N LEU A 393 -1.72 -21.58 3.85
CA LEU A 393 -1.32 -21.30 5.23
C LEU A 393 -0.15 -20.31 5.24
N GLU A 394 -0.34 -19.18 5.89
CA GLU A 394 0.71 -18.20 6.11
C GLU A 394 1.17 -18.24 7.56
N ARG A 395 2.48 -18.33 7.77
CA ARG A 395 3.12 -18.29 9.09
C ARG A 395 4.05 -17.08 9.17
N GLU A 396 3.74 -16.17 10.09
CA GLU A 396 4.53 -14.97 10.33
C GLU A 396 5.47 -15.14 11.54
N TYR A 397 6.68 -14.61 11.43
CA TYR A 397 7.73 -14.61 12.44
C TYR A 397 8.01 -13.18 12.90
N ARG A 398 8.21 -12.99 14.21
CA ARG A 398 8.48 -11.68 14.85
C ARG A 398 9.58 -11.81 15.90
N ALA A 399 10.82 -11.54 15.53
CA ALA A 399 11.98 -11.60 16.41
C ALA A 399 11.91 -10.56 17.54
N ASP A 400 11.43 -9.35 17.25
CA ASP A 400 11.26 -8.27 18.24
C ASP A 400 9.89 -8.30 18.96
N GLY A 401 9.03 -9.28 18.61
CA GLY A 401 7.67 -9.41 19.15
C GLY A 401 6.68 -8.33 18.69
N GLN A 402 7.05 -7.51 17.69
CA GLN A 402 6.24 -6.43 17.16
C GLN A 402 6.12 -6.50 15.63
N ASN A 403 7.24 -6.54 14.92
CA ASN A 403 7.33 -6.42 13.48
C ASN A 403 7.61 -7.78 12.82
N VAL A 404 7.06 -7.99 11.62
CA VAL A 404 7.22 -9.24 10.87
C VAL A 404 8.54 -9.22 10.10
N ASP A 405 9.52 -9.99 10.57
CA ASP A 405 10.83 -10.13 9.93
C ASP A 405 10.91 -11.33 8.97
N ARG A 406 9.98 -12.30 9.08
CA ARG A 406 9.91 -13.43 8.15
C ARG A 406 8.48 -13.91 7.95
N ILE A 407 8.17 -14.33 6.72
CA ILE A 407 6.91 -14.99 6.35
C ILE A 407 7.25 -16.30 5.66
N GLU A 408 6.55 -17.36 6.04
CA GLU A 408 6.49 -18.61 5.31
C GLU A 408 5.08 -18.83 4.76
N LEU A 409 4.98 -19.13 3.48
CA LEU A 409 3.75 -19.44 2.78
C LEU A 409 3.75 -20.92 2.40
N TYR A 410 2.77 -21.65 2.91
CA TYR A 410 2.58 -23.08 2.73
C TYR A 410 1.43 -23.30 1.74
N VAL A 411 1.77 -23.86 0.59
CA VAL A 411 0.86 -24.15 -0.52
C VAL A 411 0.59 -25.66 -0.55
N PRO A 412 -0.62 -26.13 -0.17
CA PRO A 412 -0.92 -27.56 -0.12
C PRO A 412 -0.97 -28.19 -1.51
N LEU A 413 -0.34 -29.35 -1.68
CA LEU A 413 -0.39 -30.17 -2.90
C LEU A 413 -1.58 -31.15 -2.89
N ILE A 414 -2.00 -31.61 -4.07
CA ILE A 414 -3.02 -32.66 -4.30
C ILE A 414 -2.36 -33.97 -4.70
#